data_AF-G2WXL3-F1
#
_entry.id   AF-G2WXL3-F1
#
_cell.length_a   1.000
_cell.length_b   1.000
_cell.length_c   1.000
_cell.angle_alpha   90.00
_cell.angle_beta   90.00
_cell.angle_gamma   90.00
#
_symmetry.space_group_name_H-M   'P 1'
#
loop_
_entity.id
_entity.type
_entity.pdbx_description
1 polymer ?
#
loop_
_entity_poly.entity_id
_entity_poly.type
_entity_poly.pdbx_seq_one_letter_code
_entity_poly.pdbx_strand_id
1 'polypeptide(L)'
;FHEEDTLLHDPVLHTLALAFADDAFLNGFSGPEQIYDLVVPPRSDRLRLLWKRDWAERPIFRTTEGLQMALDKALTYSKTRGHLIRLGRALGYAKKLEFYDLRRGSGKKLNEALTPEERNKSMGHRLGDSSTYVRYYMGDFIGSDNQSIVSSPFKKTQN
;
A
#
# COMPACT_ATOMS: atom_id res chain seq x y z
N PHE A 1 9.28 -5.09 -6.59
CA PHE A 1 8.74 -3.73 -6.65
C PHE A 1 9.99 -2.94 -6.40
N HIS A 2 10.45 -2.17 -7.38
CA HIS A 2 11.51 -1.20 -7.10
C HIS A 2 10.79 -0.10 -6.34
N GLU A 3 11.01 -0.01 -5.03
CA GLU A 3 10.75 1.24 -4.32
C GLU A 3 11.85 2.17 -4.82
N GLU A 4 11.52 2.99 -5.81
CA GLU A 4 12.32 4.19 -6.05
C GLU A 4 12.13 5.09 -4.83
N ASP A 5 13.22 5.69 -4.33
CA ASP A 5 13.20 6.70 -3.26
C ASP A 5 12.58 8.00 -3.81
N THR A 6 11.33 7.92 -4.25
CA THR A 6 10.54 9.02 -4.76
C THR A 6 9.47 9.40 -3.75
N LEU A 7 9.37 10.70 -3.51
CA LEU A 7 8.30 11.30 -2.71
C LEU A 7 6.90 10.95 -3.23
N LEU A 8 6.78 10.52 -4.50
CA LEU A 8 5.54 10.02 -5.09
C LEU A 8 4.97 8.79 -4.37
N HIS A 9 5.77 8.08 -3.57
CA HIS A 9 5.33 6.89 -2.85
C HIS A 9 5.20 7.11 -1.34
N ASP A 10 5.51 8.31 -0.82
CA ASP A 10 5.41 8.60 0.60
C ASP A 10 3.95 8.89 1.02
N PRO A 11 3.29 7.99 1.76
CA PRO A 11 1.92 8.21 2.21
C PRO A 11 1.78 9.38 3.19
N VAL A 12 2.85 9.72 3.93
CA VAL A 12 2.85 10.85 4.87
C VAL A 12 2.78 12.16 4.08
N LEU A 13 3.63 12.34 3.08
CA LEU A 13 3.60 13.52 2.22
C LEU A 13 2.24 13.69 1.52
N HIS A 14 1.65 12.61 1.01
CA HIS A 14 0.32 12.67 0.39
C HIS A 14 -0.75 13.09 1.39
N THR A 15 -0.69 12.59 2.63
CA THR A 15 -1.62 12.96 3.70
C THR A 15 -1.47 14.43 4.09
N LEU A 16 -0.23 14.93 4.18
CA LEU A 16 0.05 16.34 4.45
C LEU A 16 -0.46 17.24 3.32
N ALA A 17 -0.18 16.88 2.06
CA ALA A 17 -0.64 17.63 0.89
C ALA A 17 -2.17 17.72 0.85
N LEU A 18 -2.87 16.62 1.15
CA LEU A 18 -4.33 16.62 1.28
C LEU A 18 -4.78 17.56 2.40
N ALA A 19 -4.19 17.46 3.60
CA ALA A 19 -4.53 18.30 4.73
C ALA A 19 -4.36 19.81 4.44
N PHE A 20 -3.36 20.19 3.64
CA PHE A 20 -3.20 21.57 3.17
C PHE A 20 -4.24 21.97 2.13
N ALA A 21 -4.46 21.16 1.10
CA ALA A 21 -5.46 21.43 0.06
C ALA A 21 -6.87 21.59 0.63
N ASP A 22 -7.12 20.94 1.75
CA ASP A 22 -8.38 20.91 2.47
C ASP A 22 -8.51 21.94 3.60
N ASP A 23 -7.45 22.70 3.92
CA ASP A 23 -7.38 23.55 5.12
C ASP A 23 -7.82 22.78 6.38
N ALA A 24 -7.25 21.59 6.55
CA ALA A 24 -7.65 20.65 7.60
C ALA A 24 -7.04 20.97 8.96
N PHE A 25 -5.88 21.61 9.01
CA PHE A 25 -5.18 21.92 10.26
C PHE A 25 -5.94 22.95 11.10
N LEU A 26 -6.07 22.68 12.39
CA LEU A 26 -6.70 23.60 13.36
C LEU A 26 -5.95 24.93 13.46
N ASN A 27 -4.65 24.91 13.18
CA ASN A 27 -3.76 26.07 13.19
C ASN A 27 -4.03 27.07 12.04
N GLY A 28 -4.77 26.67 11.00
CA GLY A 28 -5.08 27.54 9.86
C GLY A 28 -3.84 27.92 9.05
N PHE A 29 -2.97 26.95 8.76
CA PHE A 29 -1.78 27.21 7.95
C PHE A 29 -2.16 27.67 6.54
N SER A 30 -1.45 28.68 6.05
CA SER A 30 -1.60 29.23 4.70
C SER A 30 -0.75 28.51 3.65
N GLY A 31 0.24 27.73 4.07
CA GLY A 31 1.14 26.99 3.20
C GLY A 31 2.06 26.03 3.97
N PRO A 32 2.70 25.08 3.28
CA PRO A 32 3.60 24.10 3.88
C PRO A 32 4.86 24.72 4.50
N GLU A 33 5.28 25.90 4.04
CA GLU A 33 6.46 26.62 4.54
C GLU A 33 6.35 26.87 6.05
N GLN A 34 5.14 27.13 6.54
CA GLN A 34 4.86 27.40 7.95
C GLN A 34 5.08 26.19 8.86
N ILE A 35 5.19 24.97 8.33
CA ILE A 35 5.58 23.80 9.13
C ILE A 35 7.04 23.94 9.57
N TYR A 36 7.91 24.51 8.75
CA TYR A 36 9.33 24.63 9.06
C TYR A 36 9.61 25.67 10.17
N ASP A 37 8.67 26.59 10.41
CA ASP A 37 8.74 27.58 11.49
C ASP A 37 8.30 27.02 12.85
N LEU A 38 7.78 25.79 12.89
CA LEU A 38 7.25 25.19 14.11
C LEU A 38 8.37 24.74 15.05
N VAL A 39 8.27 25.15 16.31
CA VAL A 39 9.21 24.77 17.38
C VAL A 39 8.56 23.77 18.32
N VAL A 40 9.23 22.65 18.56
CA VAL A 40 8.81 21.67 19.58
C VAL A 40 8.95 22.30 20.97
N PRO A 41 7.90 22.28 21.82
CA PRO A 41 7.97 22.89 23.15
C PRO A 41 9.07 22.27 24.03
N PRO A 42 9.71 23.06 24.92
CA PRO A 42 10.65 22.53 25.89
C PRO A 42 10.00 21.41 26.73
N ARG A 43 10.72 20.31 26.95
CA ARG A 43 10.25 19.08 27.65
C ARG A 43 9.23 18.25 26.87
N SER A 44 9.10 18.45 25.55
CA SER A 44 8.37 17.55 24.66
C SER A 44 9.30 16.96 23.59
N ASP A 45 8.99 15.76 23.11
CA ASP A 45 9.69 15.09 22.01
C ASP A 45 9.01 15.32 20.65
N ARG A 46 7.84 15.95 20.64
CA ARG A 46 7.01 16.08 19.44
C ARG A 46 6.08 17.29 19.51
N LEU A 47 5.71 17.80 18.34
CA LEU A 47 4.60 18.71 18.19
C LEU A 47 3.37 17.93 17.68
N ARG A 48 2.20 18.19 18.26
CA ARG A 48 0.94 17.61 17.79
C ARG A 48 0.16 18.64 16.98
N LEU A 49 0.06 18.39 15.67
CA LEU A 49 -0.81 19.16 14.79
C LEU A 49 -2.18 18.50 14.75
N LEU A 50 -3.20 19.22 15.21
CA LEU A 50 -4.58 18.73 15.26
C LEU A 50 -5.33 19.15 14.00
N TRP A 51 -6.26 18.32 13.55
CA TRP A 51 -7.20 18.67 12.49
C TRP A 51 -8.47 19.29 13.08
N LYS A 52 -9.14 20.16 12.32
CA LYS A 52 -10.46 20.69 12.68
C LYS A 52 -11.45 19.53 12.80
N ARG A 53 -12.37 19.58 13.78
CA ARG A 53 -13.28 18.45 14.09
C ARG A 53 -14.15 18.03 12.91
N ASP A 54 -14.49 18.97 12.03
CA ASP A 54 -15.29 18.73 10.82
C ASP A 54 -14.61 17.77 9.83
N TRP A 55 -13.30 17.52 9.96
CA TRP A 55 -12.56 16.55 9.16
C TRP A 55 -12.67 15.12 9.65
N ALA A 56 -13.17 14.88 10.87
CA ALA A 56 -13.25 13.53 11.43
C ALA A 56 -14.21 12.61 10.64
N GLU A 57 -15.28 13.18 10.08
CA GLU A 57 -16.31 12.44 9.34
C GLU A 57 -16.08 12.45 7.82
N ARG A 58 -15.06 13.19 7.33
CA ARG A 58 -14.82 13.34 5.90
C ARG A 58 -14.02 12.17 5.33
N PRO A 59 -14.44 11.56 4.22
CA PRO A 59 -13.65 10.53 3.54
C PRO A 59 -12.33 11.08 3.01
N ILE A 60 -11.24 10.35 3.22
CA ILE A 60 -9.93 10.68 2.60
C ILE A 60 -10.03 10.52 1.08
N PHE A 61 -10.43 9.32 0.62
CA PHE A 61 -10.67 9.04 -0.79
C PHE A 61 -12.07 9.47 -1.18
N ARG A 62 -12.16 10.53 -1.98
CA ARG A 62 -13.42 11.16 -2.39
C ARG A 62 -13.75 10.87 -3.85
N THR A 63 -15.03 10.79 -4.15
CA THR A 63 -15.50 10.73 -5.53
C THR A 63 -15.52 12.12 -6.15
N THR A 64 -15.48 12.18 -7.48
CA THR A 64 -15.80 13.38 -8.24
C THR A 64 -17.26 13.40 -8.68
N GLU A 65 -17.86 14.58 -8.68
CA GLU A 65 -19.16 14.89 -9.27
C GLU A 65 -18.95 15.95 -10.36
N GLY A 66 -19.11 15.54 -11.62
CA GLY A 66 -18.69 16.35 -12.76
C GLY A 66 -17.18 16.61 -12.74
N LEU A 67 -16.81 17.89 -12.71
CA LEU A 67 -15.42 18.37 -12.67
C LEU A 67 -14.92 18.65 -11.25
N GLN A 68 -15.77 18.53 -10.22
CA GLN A 68 -15.44 18.89 -8.84
C GLN A 68 -15.33 17.65 -7.95
N MET A 69 -14.50 17.74 -6.91
CA MET A 69 -14.40 16.72 -5.87
C MET A 69 -15.56 16.86 -4.88
N ALA A 70 -16.30 15.78 -4.63
CA ALA A 70 -17.34 15.78 -3.61
C ALA A 70 -16.72 15.59 -2.23
N LEU A 71 -16.83 16.59 -1.36
CA LEU A 71 -16.13 16.64 -0.08
C LEU A 71 -16.66 15.63 0.96
N ASP A 72 -17.91 15.22 0.81
CA ASP A 72 -18.66 14.37 1.75
C ASP A 72 -18.90 12.95 1.21
N LYS A 73 -18.57 12.69 -0.06
CA LYS A 73 -18.86 11.40 -0.71
C LYS A 73 -17.61 10.56 -0.88
N ALA A 74 -17.61 9.42 -0.18
CA ALA A 74 -16.53 8.45 -0.27
C ALA A 74 -16.42 7.84 -1.67
N LEU A 75 -15.19 7.56 -2.09
CA LEU A 75 -14.92 6.80 -3.29
C LEU A 75 -15.38 5.34 -3.09
N THR A 76 -16.43 4.96 -3.82
CA THR A 76 -16.99 3.60 -3.73
C THR A 76 -16.06 2.55 -4.35
N TYR A 77 -16.10 1.33 -3.80
CA TYR A 77 -15.36 0.19 -4.35
C TYR A 77 -15.66 -0.08 -5.83
N SER A 78 -16.92 0.03 -6.26
CA SER A 78 -17.32 -0.20 -7.65
C SER A 78 -16.66 0.79 -8.61
N LYS A 79 -16.59 2.07 -8.23
CA LYS A 79 -15.91 3.12 -9.00
C LYS A 79 -14.40 2.85 -9.09
N THR A 80 -13.73 2.57 -7.97
CA THR A 80 -12.29 2.27 -7.98
C THR A 80 -11.97 0.99 -8.75
N ARG A 81 -12.81 -0.04 -8.64
CA ARG A 81 -12.69 -1.28 -9.43
C ARG A 81 -12.82 -1.00 -10.92
N GLY A 82 -13.75 -0.13 -11.32
CA GLY A 82 -13.88 0.34 -12.70
C GLY A 82 -12.60 1.02 -13.19
N HIS A 83 -12.01 1.91 -12.39
CA HIS A 83 -10.73 2.55 -12.69
C HIS A 83 -9.59 1.54 -12.84
N LEU A 84 -9.47 0.56 -11.94
CA LEU A 84 -8.44 -0.48 -11.99
C LEU A 84 -8.56 -1.35 -13.26
N ILE A 85 -9.77 -1.74 -13.64
CA ILE A 85 -10.01 -2.51 -14.87
C ILE A 85 -9.62 -1.69 -16.09
N ARG A 86 -9.96 -0.39 -16.13
CA ARG A 86 -9.59 0.50 -17.24
C ARG A 86 -8.07 0.66 -17.33
N LEU A 87 -7.38 0.81 -16.19
CA LEU A 87 -5.93 0.85 -16.13
C LEU A 87 -5.33 -0.45 -16.68
N GLY A 88 -5.82 -1.60 -16.23
CA GLY A 88 -5.33 -2.90 -16.72
C GLY A 88 -5.46 -3.08 -18.22
N ARG A 89 -6.59 -2.65 -18.79
CA ARG A 89 -6.80 -2.65 -20.25
C ARG A 89 -5.83 -1.72 -20.98
N ALA A 90 -5.61 -0.52 -20.45
CA ALA A 90 -4.68 0.44 -21.03
C ALA A 90 -3.22 -0.07 -21.03
N LEU A 91 -2.87 -0.87 -20.04
CA LEU A 91 -1.57 -1.56 -19.93
C LEU A 91 -1.49 -2.86 -20.75
N GLY A 92 -2.55 -3.25 -21.45
CA GLY A 92 -2.56 -4.45 -22.31
C GLY A 92 -2.79 -5.77 -21.58
N TYR A 93 -3.26 -5.77 -20.32
CA TYR A 93 -3.58 -7.01 -19.61
C TYR A 93 -4.80 -7.69 -20.25
N ALA A 94 -4.64 -8.96 -20.63
CA ALA A 94 -5.72 -9.78 -21.21
C ALA A 94 -6.84 -10.09 -20.20
N LYS A 95 -6.48 -10.25 -18.92
CA LYS A 95 -7.43 -10.47 -17.82
C LYS A 95 -7.75 -9.14 -17.12
N LYS A 96 -8.96 -9.07 -16.56
CA LYS A 96 -9.37 -7.93 -15.72
C LYS A 96 -8.50 -7.93 -14.46
N LEU A 97 -7.80 -6.83 -14.20
CA LEU A 97 -7.08 -6.64 -12.94
C LEU A 97 -8.06 -6.52 -11.78
N GLU A 98 -7.74 -7.20 -10.69
CA GLU A 98 -8.44 -7.13 -9.42
C GLU A 98 -7.52 -6.58 -8.32
N PHE A 99 -8.08 -5.94 -7.30
CA PHE A 99 -7.30 -5.52 -6.13
C PHE A 99 -6.60 -6.69 -5.45
N TYR A 100 -7.19 -7.88 -5.56
CA TYR A 100 -6.60 -9.10 -5.06
C TYR A 100 -5.29 -9.46 -5.79
N ASP A 101 -5.18 -9.17 -7.09
CA ASP A 101 -3.94 -9.40 -7.84
C ASP A 101 -2.79 -8.55 -7.31
N LEU A 102 -3.07 -7.30 -6.93
CA LEU A 102 -2.08 -6.41 -6.30
C LEU A 102 -1.62 -6.99 -4.96
N ARG A 103 -2.58 -7.40 -4.11
CA ARG A 103 -2.28 -7.99 -2.81
C ARG A 103 -1.51 -9.31 -2.94
N ARG A 104 -1.84 -10.14 -3.92
CA ARG A 104 -1.12 -11.39 -4.24
C ARG A 104 0.29 -11.14 -4.72
N GLY A 105 0.48 -10.21 -5.65
CA GLY A 105 1.79 -9.80 -6.14
C GLY A 105 2.68 -9.25 -5.03
N SER A 106 2.15 -8.41 -4.15
CA SER A 106 2.88 -7.89 -2.98
C SER A 106 3.17 -8.98 -1.96
N GLY A 107 2.19 -9.84 -1.66
CA GLY A 107 2.37 -10.96 -0.73
C GLY A 107 3.48 -11.91 -1.15
N LYS A 108 3.60 -12.20 -2.45
CA LYS A 108 4.70 -13.00 -3.00
C LYS A 108 6.06 -12.35 -2.75
N LYS A 109 6.20 -11.05 -3.02
CA LYS A 109 7.46 -10.31 -2.80
C LYS A 109 7.82 -10.23 -1.32
N LEU A 110 6.84 -10.01 -0.44
CA LEU A 110 7.07 -10.05 1.01
C LEU A 110 7.53 -11.44 1.46
N ASN A 111 6.98 -12.51 0.90
CA ASN A 111 7.41 -13.87 1.19
C ASN A 111 8.85 -14.18 0.76
N GLU A 112 9.31 -13.56 -0.32
CA GLU A 112 10.69 -13.69 -0.80
C GLU A 112 11.68 -12.88 0.06
N ALA A 113 11.23 -11.77 0.67
CA ALA A 113 12.08 -10.83 1.39
C ALA A 113 12.08 -10.98 2.92
N LEU A 114 11.02 -11.54 3.51
CA LEU A 114 10.80 -11.54 4.96
C LEU A 114 10.63 -12.94 5.54
N THR A 115 10.80 -13.07 6.86
CA THR A 115 10.42 -14.29 7.58
C THR A 115 8.90 -14.52 7.49
N PRO A 116 8.43 -15.78 7.63
CA PRO A 116 7.01 -16.09 7.66
C PRO A 116 6.19 -15.26 8.64
N GLU A 117 6.75 -14.97 9.81
CA GLU A 117 6.14 -14.21 10.90
C GLU A 117 6.00 -12.73 10.53
N GLU A 118 7.06 -12.11 10.01
CA GLU A 118 7.06 -10.71 9.57
C GLU A 118 6.13 -10.51 8.37
N ARG A 119 6.17 -11.43 7.40
CA ARG A 119 5.23 -11.44 6.26
C ARG A 119 3.79 -11.58 6.76
N ASN A 120 3.51 -12.48 7.71
CA ASN A 120 2.17 -12.65 8.27
C ASN A 120 1.69 -11.40 8.99
N LYS A 121 2.56 -10.77 9.79
CA LYS A 121 2.27 -9.49 10.45
C LYS A 121 1.95 -8.40 9.43
N SER A 122 2.78 -8.26 8.40
CA SER A 122 2.62 -7.25 7.34
C SER A 122 1.35 -7.47 6.51
N MET A 123 1.02 -8.73 6.23
CA MET A 123 -0.20 -9.11 5.52
C MET A 123 -1.43 -9.18 6.43
N GLY A 124 -1.30 -9.02 7.75
CA GLY A 124 -2.41 -9.15 8.70
C GLY A 124 -2.98 -10.57 8.83
N HIS A 125 -2.19 -11.59 8.54
CA HIS A 125 -2.56 -12.99 8.75
C HIS A 125 -2.42 -13.35 10.24
N ARG A 126 -3.49 -13.86 10.85
CA ARG A 126 -3.60 -14.02 12.31
C ARG A 126 -3.43 -15.45 12.84
N LEU A 127 -3.41 -16.45 11.95
CA LEU A 127 -3.37 -17.86 12.37
C LEU A 127 -2.02 -18.31 12.94
N GLY A 128 -1.00 -17.44 12.92
CA GLY A 128 0.34 -17.79 13.42
C GLY A 128 1.13 -18.74 12.52
N ASP A 129 0.55 -19.19 11.41
CA ASP A 129 1.16 -20.09 10.44
C ASP A 129 1.12 -19.53 9.01
N SER A 130 1.70 -20.26 8.06
CA SER A 130 1.72 -19.87 6.64
C SER A 130 0.48 -20.33 5.85
N SER A 131 -0.52 -20.95 6.49
CA SER A 131 -1.65 -21.60 5.80
C SER A 131 -2.42 -20.64 4.90
N THR A 132 -2.66 -19.42 5.39
CA THR A 132 -3.36 -18.37 4.65
C THR A 132 -2.56 -17.92 3.42
N TYR A 133 -1.23 -17.79 3.56
CA TYR A 133 -0.35 -17.44 2.44
C TYR A 133 -0.36 -18.55 1.38
N VAL A 134 -0.09 -19.79 1.79
CA VAL A 134 0.01 -20.95 0.89
C VAL A 134 -1.29 -21.16 0.13
N ARG A 135 -2.44 -21.05 0.80
CA ARG A 135 -3.75 -21.33 0.20
C ARG A 135 -4.20 -20.29 -0.83
N TYR A 136 -3.91 -19.01 -0.58
CA TYR A 136 -4.54 -17.92 -1.35
C TYR A 136 -3.54 -17.10 -2.17
N TYR A 137 -2.29 -17.00 -1.72
CA TYR A 137 -1.31 -16.05 -2.27
C TYR A 137 -0.18 -16.74 -3.05
N MET A 138 0.21 -17.95 -2.64
CA MET A 138 1.21 -18.73 -3.36
C MET A 138 0.76 -18.99 -4.80
N GLY A 139 1.67 -18.83 -5.76
CA GLY A 139 1.40 -19.16 -7.15
C GLY A 139 1.24 -20.67 -7.31
N ASP A 140 0.37 -21.10 -8.22
CA ASP A 140 0.28 -22.52 -8.62
C ASP A 140 1.53 -22.96 -9.40
N PHE A 141 2.30 -22.00 -9.89
CA PHE A 141 3.56 -22.22 -10.58
C PHE A 141 4.73 -22.20 -9.60
N ILE A 142 5.45 -23.33 -9.52
CA ILE A 142 6.73 -23.44 -8.84
C ILE A 142 7.81 -23.09 -9.86
N GLY A 143 8.51 -21.97 -9.64
CA GLY A 143 9.57 -21.49 -10.53
C GLY A 143 10.85 -22.34 -10.52
N SER A 144 10.93 -23.31 -9.63
CA SER A 144 12.02 -24.28 -9.58
C SER A 144 11.79 -25.40 -10.59
N ASP A 145 12.83 -25.76 -11.33
CA ASP A 145 12.80 -26.93 -12.19
C ASP A 145 12.85 -28.22 -11.36
N ASN A 146 11.68 -28.76 -11.05
CA ASN A 146 11.54 -30.02 -10.32
C ASN A 146 12.23 -31.19 -11.04
N GLN A 147 12.32 -31.19 -12.38
CA GLN A 147 12.99 -32.24 -13.13
C GLN A 147 14.48 -32.23 -12.84
N SER A 148 15.12 -31.05 -12.83
CA SER A 148 16.53 -30.92 -12.44
C SER A 148 16.79 -31.36 -11.00
N ILE A 149 15.88 -31.10 -10.07
CA ILE A 149 16.02 -31.47 -8.65
C ILE A 149 15.94 -32.99 -8.49
N VAL A 150 14.93 -33.62 -9.12
CA VAL A 150 14.71 -35.07 -9.02
C VAL A 150 15.76 -35.86 -9.82
N SER A 151 16.21 -35.33 -10.95
CA SER A 151 17.11 -36.02 -11.89
C SER A 151 18.58 -35.67 -11.70
N SER A 152 18.93 -34.83 -10.72
CA SER A 152 20.33 -34.53 -10.41
C SER A 152 21.03 -35.80 -9.91
N PRO A 153 22.14 -36.22 -10.54
CA PRO A 153 22.88 -37.39 -10.08
C PRO A 153 23.45 -37.15 -8.68
N PHE A 154 23.27 -38.12 -7.79
CA PHE A 154 23.92 -38.17 -6.48
C PHE A 154 25.42 -37.95 -6.68
N LYS A 155 25.96 -36.79 -6.29
CA LYS A 155 27.41 -36.59 -6.27
C LYS A 155 27.96 -37.58 -5.23
N LYS A 156 28.56 -38.67 -5.70
CA LYS A 156 29.43 -39.49 -4.86
C LYS A 156 30.51 -38.56 -4.33
N THR A 157 30.48 -38.32 -3.02
CA THR A 157 31.63 -37.81 -2.28
C THR A 157 32.82 -38.69 -2.63
N GLN A 158 33.81 -38.13 -3.32
CA GLN A 158 35.11 -38.77 -3.43
C GLN A 158 35.82 -38.56 -2.10
N ASN A 159 36.18 -39.68 -1.47
CA ASN A 159 37.08 -39.78 -0.32
C ASN A 159 38.49 -39.31 -0.69
#